data_AF-A0AAD6JXR0-F1
#
_entry.id   AF-A0AAD6JXR0-F1
#
_cell.length_a   1.000
_cell.length_b   1.000
_cell.length_c   1.000
_cell.angle_alpha   90.00
_cell.angle_beta   90.00
_cell.angle_gamma   90.00
#
_symmetry.space_group_name_H-M   'P 1'
#
loop_
_entity.id
_entity.type
_entity.pdbx_description
1 polymer ?
#
loop_
_entity_poly.entity_id
_entity_poly.type
_entity_poly.pdbx_seq_one_letter_code
_entity_poly.pdbx_strand_id
1 'polypeptide(L)'
;MQEQLRKLKDINHMLKKEIRQRIGEDLNELSIDHLRVLEQDMSEALNGVRGRKYHVIKTQTDTCKKKVRSLEERQGNLWMEYEAKLEDPYGLVDNEGDYESAAALVNGASNLYAFRLHQGQHHHQHHHQHPDLNLAGGFGHHELRLP
;
A
#
# COMPACT_ATOMS: atom_id res chain seq x y z
N MET A 1 -44.00 11.49 -24.92
CA MET A 1 -42.83 12.33 -24.58
C MET A 1 -43.10 13.29 -23.41
N GLN A 2 -44.06 14.23 -23.48
CA GLN A 2 -44.37 15.13 -22.35
C GLN A 2 -44.83 14.39 -21.08
N GLU A 3 -45.66 13.36 -21.25
CA GLU A 3 -46.11 12.49 -20.15
C GLU A 3 -44.94 11.81 -19.42
N GLN A 4 -43.95 11.31 -20.18
CA GLN A 4 -42.78 10.65 -19.61
C GLN A 4 -41.91 11.64 -18.83
N LEU A 5 -41.75 12.87 -19.35
CA LEU A 5 -41.04 13.92 -18.65
C LEU A 5 -41.72 14.28 -17.33
N ARG A 6 -43.05 14.36 -17.31
CA ARG A 6 -43.82 14.60 -16.07
C ARG A 6 -43.55 13.50 -15.04
N LYS A 7 -43.71 12.23 -15.43
CA LYS A 7 -43.43 11.08 -14.56
C LYS A 7 -42.01 11.10 -13.98
N LEU A 8 -41.00 11.42 -14.80
CA LEU A 8 -39.62 11.51 -14.34
C LEU A 8 -39.41 12.66 -13.34
N LYS A 9 -40.07 13.81 -13.54
CA LYS A 9 -40.02 14.92 -12.59
C LYS A 9 -40.65 14.55 -11.25
N ASP A 10 -41.78 13.85 -11.27
CA ASP A 10 -42.47 13.39 -10.07
C ASP A 10 -41.59 12.42 -9.27
N ILE A 11 -40.97 11.44 -9.96
CA ILE A 11 -40.01 10.51 -9.34
C ILE A 11 -38.81 11.27 -8.75
N ASN A 12 -38.24 12.22 -9.50
CA ASN A 12 -37.08 12.98 -9.02
C ASN A 12 -37.42 13.82 -7.78
N HIS A 13 -38.62 14.40 -7.75
CA HIS A 13 -39.11 15.14 -6.60
C HIS A 13 -39.25 14.23 -5.37
N MET A 14 -39.85 13.05 -5.55
CA MET A 14 -39.98 12.04 -4.50
C MET A 14 -38.61 11.60 -3.96
N LEU A 15 -37.67 11.25 -4.83
CA LEU A 15 -36.31 10.85 -4.44
C LEU A 15 -35.58 11.97 -3.68
N LYS A 16 -35.73 13.23 -4.11
CA LYS A 16 -35.16 14.38 -3.38
C LYS A 16 -35.76 14.53 -2.00
N LYS A 17 -37.08 14.33 -1.85
CA LYS A 17 -37.75 14.33 -0.55
C LYS A 17 -37.24 13.21 0.34
N GLU A 18 -37.11 11.99 -0.19
CA GLU A 18 -36.54 10.85 0.55
C GLU A 18 -35.11 11.11 1.03
N ILE A 19 -34.25 11.70 0.18
CA ILE A 19 -32.87 12.06 0.57
C ILE A 19 -32.88 13.06 1.72
N ARG A 20 -33.71 14.11 1.65
CA ARG A 20 -33.84 15.10 2.73
C ARG A 20 -34.32 14.46 4.03
N GLN A 21 -35.33 13.60 3.96
CA GLN A 21 -35.82 12.84 5.12
C GLN A 21 -34.74 11.96 5.74
N ARG A 22 -33.95 11.24 4.93
CA ARG A 22 -32.81 10.44 5.42
C ARG A 22 -31.70 11.27 6.06
N ILE A 23 -31.62 12.58 5.77
CA ILE A 23 -30.67 13.52 6.39
C ILE A 23 -31.28 14.20 7.63
N GLY A 24 -32.57 14.02 7.90
CA GLY A 24 -33.28 14.57 9.05
C GLY A 24 -34.12 15.83 8.75
N GLU A 25 -34.31 16.17 7.47
CA GLU A 25 -35.13 17.29 7.01
C GLU A 25 -36.54 16.82 6.60
N ASP A 26 -37.51 17.74 6.44
CA ASP A 26 -38.89 17.43 5.97
C ASP A 26 -39.61 16.29 6.75
N LEU A 27 -39.36 16.18 8.06
CA LEU A 27 -39.92 15.12 8.92
C LEU A 27 -41.32 15.44 9.47
N ASN A 28 -41.72 16.71 9.51
CA ASN A 28 -42.95 17.17 10.17
C ASN A 28 -44.23 16.60 9.54
N GLU A 29 -44.17 16.20 8.27
CA GLU A 29 -45.31 15.64 7.52
C GLU A 29 -45.41 14.11 7.64
N LEU A 30 -44.45 13.46 8.29
CA LEU A 30 -44.43 12.02 8.45
C LEU A 30 -45.23 11.56 9.66
N SER A 31 -45.95 10.45 9.51
CA SER A 31 -46.54 9.75 10.66
C SER A 31 -45.45 9.13 11.53
N ILE A 32 -45.80 8.87 12.80
CA ILE A 32 -44.90 8.20 13.74
C ILE A 32 -44.42 6.85 13.20
N ASP A 33 -45.30 6.08 12.54
CA ASP A 33 -44.93 4.78 11.96
C ASP A 33 -43.90 4.94 10.84
N HIS A 34 -44.07 5.93 9.95
CA HIS A 34 -43.09 6.21 8.91
C HIS A 34 -41.75 6.70 9.48
N LEU A 35 -41.77 7.50 10.55
CA LEU A 35 -40.55 7.92 11.24
C LEU A 35 -39.79 6.73 11.84
N ARG A 36 -40.51 5.76 12.43
CA ARG A 36 -39.90 4.53 12.97
C ARG A 36 -39.27 3.66 11.89
N VAL A 37 -39.95 3.48 10.76
CA VAL A 37 -39.39 2.75 9.62
C VAL A 37 -38.15 3.45 9.09
N LEU A 38 -38.20 4.79 8.93
CA LEU A 38 -37.04 5.57 8.49
C LEU A 38 -35.86 5.44 9.45
N GLU A 39 -36.09 5.50 10.76
CA GLU A 39 -35.06 5.30 11.78
C GLU A 39 -34.43 3.91 11.69
N GLN A 40 -35.25 2.87 11.52
CA GLN A 40 -34.78 1.49 11.36
C GLN A 40 -33.93 1.34 10.08
N ASP A 41 -34.43 1.82 8.94
CA ASP A 41 -33.73 1.76 7.66
C ASP A 41 -32.36 2.45 7.73
N MET A 42 -32.30 3.63 8.36
CA MET A 42 -31.05 4.38 8.54
C MET A 42 -30.09 3.64 9.48
N SER A 43 -30.60 3.01 10.53
CA SER A 43 -29.79 2.21 11.47
C SER A 43 -29.19 0.98 10.78
N GLU A 44 -29.96 0.27 9.97
CA GLU A 44 -29.50 -0.87 9.18
C GLU A 44 -28.46 -0.45 8.14
N ALA A 45 -28.72 0.63 7.40
CA ALA A 45 -27.78 1.19 6.43
C ALA A 45 -26.45 1.59 7.09
N LEU A 46 -26.51 2.25 8.25
CA LEU A 46 -25.34 2.66 9.02
C LEU A 46 -24.52 1.44 9.47
N ASN A 47 -25.18 0.40 9.97
CA ASN A 47 -24.52 -0.85 10.36
C ASN A 47 -23.84 -1.51 9.16
N GLY A 48 -24.48 -1.55 8.00
CA GLY A 48 -23.88 -2.08 6.77
C GLY A 48 -22.64 -1.29 6.32
N VAL A 49 -22.69 0.04 6.32
CA VAL A 49 -21.55 0.91 5.98
C VAL A 49 -20.41 0.71 6.98
N ARG A 50 -20.71 0.71 8.27
CA ARG A 50 -19.72 0.53 9.34
C ARG A 50 -19.07 -0.85 9.29
N GLY A 51 -19.85 -1.90 9.06
CA GLY A 51 -19.35 -3.27 8.87
C GLY A 51 -18.36 -3.37 7.72
N ARG A 52 -18.70 -2.82 6.55
CA ARG A 52 -17.77 -2.79 5.40
C ARG A 52 -16.51 -1.98 5.70
N LYS A 53 -16.64 -0.80 6.31
CA LYS A 53 -15.50 0.06 6.70
C LYS A 53 -14.53 -0.69 7.63
N TYR A 54 -15.05 -1.31 8.69
CA TYR A 54 -14.19 -2.04 9.63
C TYR A 54 -13.61 -3.31 9.04
N HIS A 55 -14.32 -3.99 8.15
CA HIS A 55 -13.76 -5.14 7.43
C HIS A 55 -12.54 -4.73 6.58
N VAL A 56 -12.66 -3.65 5.81
CA VAL A 56 -11.54 -3.14 4.98
C VAL A 56 -10.36 -2.75 5.87
N ILE A 57 -10.59 -1.97 6.93
CA ILE A 57 -9.54 -1.57 7.87
C ILE A 57 -8.83 -2.80 8.45
N LYS A 58 -9.60 -3.76 8.97
CA LYS A 58 -9.06 -4.99 9.56
C LYS A 58 -8.19 -5.74 8.56
N THR A 59 -8.70 -6.02 7.37
CA THR A 59 -8.00 -6.81 6.36
C THR A 59 -6.71 -6.11 5.89
N GLN A 60 -6.74 -4.79 5.71
CA GLN A 60 -5.56 -4.00 5.35
C GLN A 60 -4.52 -3.99 6.47
N THR A 61 -4.95 -3.77 7.72
CA THR A 61 -4.07 -3.83 8.89
C THR A 61 -3.42 -5.20 9.04
N ASP A 62 -4.20 -6.28 8.91
CA ASP A 62 -3.69 -7.65 9.02
C ASP A 62 -2.69 -7.98 7.91
N THR A 63 -2.93 -7.49 6.69
CA THR A 63 -2.01 -7.61 5.57
C THR A 63 -0.70 -6.88 5.85
N CYS A 64 -0.76 -5.65 6.35
CA CYS A 64 0.43 -4.89 6.72
C CYS A 64 1.23 -5.60 7.83
N LYS A 65 0.57 -6.06 8.89
CA LYS A 65 1.20 -6.83 9.98
C LYS A 65 1.91 -8.09 9.48
N LYS A 66 1.30 -8.81 8.54
CA LYS A 66 1.93 -9.98 7.90
C LYS A 66 3.18 -9.60 7.11
N LYS A 67 3.15 -8.50 6.36
CA LYS A 67 4.32 -7.99 5.63
C LYS A 67 5.46 -7.61 6.56
N VAL A 68 5.16 -6.88 7.64
CA VAL A 68 6.16 -6.50 8.65
C VAL A 68 6.83 -7.74 9.24
N ARG A 69 6.05 -8.71 9.74
CA ARG A 69 6.60 -9.96 10.29
C ARG A 69 7.47 -10.73 9.30
N SER A 70 7.04 -10.82 8.04
CA SER A 70 7.81 -11.50 7.00
C SER A 70 9.14 -10.80 6.70
N LEU A 71 9.17 -9.46 6.75
CA LEU A 71 10.40 -8.68 6.57
C LEU A 71 11.32 -8.82 7.78
N GLU A 72 10.78 -8.76 9.00
CA GLU A 72 11.52 -8.98 10.25
C GLU A 72 12.17 -10.36 10.28
N GLU A 73 11.44 -11.41 9.89
CA GLU A 73 11.95 -12.77 9.79
C GLU A 73 13.09 -12.87 8.77
N ARG A 74 12.91 -12.30 7.56
CA ARG A 74 13.97 -12.29 6.55
C ARG A 74 15.20 -11.53 7.03
N GLN A 75 15.02 -10.40 7.69
CA GLN A 75 16.11 -9.62 8.27
C GLN A 75 16.85 -10.41 9.35
N GLY A 76 16.13 -11.08 10.25
CA GLY A 76 16.72 -11.95 11.26
C GLY A 76 17.54 -13.08 10.64
N ASN A 77 17.01 -13.76 9.63
CA ASN A 77 17.73 -14.81 8.91
C ASN A 77 19.01 -14.32 8.24
N LEU A 78 18.97 -13.13 7.61
CA LEU A 78 20.15 -12.52 7.00
C LEU A 78 21.22 -12.16 8.04
N TRP A 79 20.81 -11.63 9.21
CA TRP A 79 21.75 -11.33 10.29
C TRP A 79 22.40 -12.60 10.85
N MET A 80 21.63 -13.67 11.07
CA MET A 80 22.19 -14.96 11.50
C MET A 80 23.16 -15.55 10.48
N GLU A 81 22.83 -15.50 9.18
CA GLU A 81 23.73 -15.97 8.12
C GLU A 81 25.02 -15.13 8.05
N TYR A 82 24.92 -13.81 8.26
CA TYR A 82 26.06 -12.92 8.29
C TYR A 82 26.97 -13.19 9.51
N GLU A 83 26.40 -13.33 10.71
CA GLU A 83 27.15 -13.71 11.92
C GLU A 83 27.83 -15.08 11.77
N ALA A 84 27.12 -16.08 11.26
CA ALA A 84 27.70 -17.41 11.02
C ALA A 84 28.88 -17.39 10.03
N LYS A 85 28.88 -16.45 9.06
CA LYS A 85 30.02 -16.24 8.14
C LYS A 85 31.15 -15.42 8.76
N LEU A 86 30.87 -14.59 9.76
CA LEU A 86 31.89 -13.83 10.51
C LEU A 86 32.59 -14.68 11.58
N GLU A 87 31.94 -15.74 12.07
CA GLU A 87 32.50 -16.64 13.08
C GLU A 87 33.64 -17.53 12.54
N ASP A 88 33.95 -17.51 11.24
CA ASP A 88 35.17 -18.13 10.69
C ASP A 88 35.81 -17.36 9.51
N PRO A 89 36.86 -16.57 9.81
CA PRO A 89 37.90 -16.30 8.81
C PRO A 89 39.29 -16.80 9.26
N TYR A 90 39.47 -17.11 10.55
CA TYR A 90 40.73 -17.59 11.13
C TYR A 90 40.42 -18.40 12.40
N GLY A 91 40.02 -19.66 12.24
CA GLY A 91 40.21 -20.64 13.31
C GLY A 91 41.64 -20.50 13.87
N LEU A 92 41.77 -20.54 15.19
CA LEU A 92 43.01 -20.43 15.97
C LEU A 92 44.09 -21.39 15.45
N VAL A 93 44.78 -21.02 14.36
CA VAL A 93 45.94 -21.72 13.84
C VAL A 93 47.13 -21.10 14.55
N ASP A 94 47.46 -21.71 15.68
CA ASP A 94 48.79 -21.67 16.25
C ASP A 94 49.71 -22.42 15.27
N ASN A 95 50.25 -21.71 14.27
CA ASN A 95 51.28 -22.28 13.40
C ASN A 95 52.27 -21.19 12.97
N GLU A 96 53.16 -20.93 13.91
CA GLU A 96 54.51 -20.41 13.73
C GLU A 96 55.19 -21.04 12.50
N GLY A 97 55.46 -20.25 11.46
CA GLY A 97 56.17 -20.75 10.27
C GLY A 97 56.31 -19.75 9.12
N ASP A 98 57.49 -19.14 9.04
CA ASP A 98 58.13 -18.51 7.87
C ASP A 98 57.36 -17.47 7.02
N TYR A 99 57.54 -16.21 7.42
CA TYR A 99 57.13 -15.02 6.68
C TYR A 99 58.18 -14.57 5.65
N GLU A 100 58.44 -15.39 4.63
CA GLU A 100 59.34 -15.02 3.53
C GLU A 100 58.71 -15.28 2.15
N SER A 101 57.70 -14.48 1.80
CA SER A 101 57.18 -14.40 0.41
C SER A 101 56.57 -13.04 0.02
N ALA A 102 56.85 -11.98 0.78
CA ALA A 102 56.40 -10.62 0.45
C ALA A 102 57.11 -10.00 -0.78
N ALA A 103 58.20 -10.59 -1.26
CA ALA A 103 58.94 -10.12 -2.43
C ALA A 103 58.29 -10.47 -3.80
N ALA A 104 57.33 -11.40 -3.84
CA ALA A 104 56.68 -11.81 -5.09
C ALA A 104 55.45 -10.96 -5.48
N LEU A 105 54.90 -10.14 -4.58
CA LEU A 105 53.66 -9.39 -4.80
C LEU A 105 53.85 -8.03 -5.51
N VAL A 106 55.09 -7.60 -5.74
CA VAL A 106 55.39 -6.29 -6.37
C VAL A 106 55.02 -6.25 -7.87
N ASN A 107 54.81 -7.40 -8.53
CA ASN A 107 54.55 -7.45 -9.97
C ASN A 107 53.09 -7.76 -10.37
N GLY A 108 52.13 -7.72 -9.42
CA GLY A 108 50.76 -8.21 -9.67
C GLY A 108 49.63 -7.18 -9.55
N ALA A 109 49.92 -5.93 -9.24
CA ALA A 109 48.89 -4.92 -8.93
C ALA A 109 48.55 -4.05 -10.15
N SER A 110 47.71 -4.54 -11.06
CA SER A 110 47.15 -3.69 -12.15
C SER A 110 45.62 -3.68 -12.27
N ASN A 111 44.86 -4.43 -11.48
CA ASN A 111 43.41 -4.57 -11.70
C ASN A 111 42.49 -4.17 -10.52
N LEU A 112 42.95 -3.34 -9.57
CA LEU A 112 42.15 -3.00 -8.39
C LEU A 112 41.30 -1.72 -8.47
N TYR A 113 41.22 -1.02 -9.61
CA TYR A 113 40.35 0.16 -9.73
C TYR A 113 39.66 0.26 -11.10
N ALA A 114 38.46 -0.31 -11.21
CA ALA A 114 37.53 0.00 -12.30
C ALA A 114 36.06 -0.17 -11.91
N PHE A 115 35.62 0.46 -10.81
CA PHE A 115 34.20 0.81 -10.67
C PHE A 115 33.93 2.03 -11.54
N ARG A 116 33.47 1.81 -12.79
CA ARG A 116 32.99 2.88 -13.66
C ARG A 116 31.64 2.51 -14.28
N LEU A 117 30.59 2.93 -13.56
CA LEU A 117 29.29 3.40 -14.03
C LEU A 117 28.88 3.07 -15.49
N HIS A 118 27.96 2.12 -15.68
CA HIS A 118 27.15 2.01 -16.91
C HIS A 118 25.66 2.22 -16.58
N GLN A 119 25.25 3.49 -16.57
CA GLN A 119 23.88 3.89 -16.89
C GLN A 119 23.75 3.90 -18.43
N GLY A 120 22.79 3.16 -18.98
CA GLY A 120 22.39 3.33 -20.37
C GLY A 120 21.82 2.09 -21.07
N GLN A 121 20.49 2.04 -21.13
CA GLN A 121 19.68 1.53 -22.24
C GLN A 121 19.72 0.02 -22.58
N HIS A 122 18.68 -0.70 -22.14
CA HIS A 122 18.07 -1.76 -22.95
C HIS A 122 16.55 -1.56 -23.01
N HIS A 123 16.07 -1.12 -24.18
CA HIS A 123 14.67 -1.12 -24.55
C HIS A 123 14.24 -2.54 -24.90
N HIS A 124 13.35 -3.15 -24.13
CA HIS A 124 12.54 -4.27 -24.61
C HIS A 124 11.06 -4.03 -24.31
N GLN A 125 10.32 -3.87 -25.40
CA GLN A 125 8.87 -3.84 -25.46
C GLN A 125 8.30 -5.17 -24.96
N HIS A 126 7.45 -5.11 -23.93
CA HIS A 126 6.40 -6.11 -23.76
C HIS A 126 5.07 -5.39 -23.54
N HIS A 127 4.23 -5.51 -24.56
CA HIS A 127 2.81 -5.17 -24.54
C HIS A 127 2.08 -6.09 -23.55
N HIS A 128 1.52 -5.53 -22.49
CA HIS A 128 0.30 -6.06 -21.89
C HIS A 128 -0.60 -4.90 -21.46
N GLN A 129 -1.83 -4.98 -21.94
CA GLN A 129 -2.88 -3.97 -21.81
C GLN A 129 -3.30 -3.80 -20.35
N HIS A 130 -3.25 -2.56 -19.87
CA HIS A 130 -3.99 -2.08 -18.70
C HIS A 130 -5.29 -1.46 -19.20
N PRO A 131 -6.46 -1.75 -18.60
CA PRO A 131 -7.64 -0.91 -18.78
C PRO A 131 -7.49 0.38 -17.97
N ASP A 132 -7.72 1.49 -18.65
CA ASP A 132 -7.73 2.87 -18.19
C ASP A 132 -8.59 3.12 -16.93
N LEU A 133 -8.03 3.90 -16.01
CA LEU A 133 -8.75 4.96 -15.29
C LEU A 133 -7.80 6.16 -15.12
N ASN A 134 -7.74 7.02 -16.14
CA ASN A 134 -7.17 8.37 -16.08
C ASN A 134 -8.29 9.42 -15.98
N LEU A 135 -8.30 10.21 -14.90
CA LEU A 135 -8.53 11.68 -14.83
C LEU A 135 -8.66 12.06 -13.33
N ALA A 136 -7.98 13.05 -12.72
CA ALA A 136 -7.14 14.13 -13.22
C ALA A 136 -6.34 14.76 -12.05
N GLY A 137 -5.14 15.29 -12.36
CA GLY A 137 -4.40 16.32 -11.60
C GLY A 137 -3.71 15.82 -10.31
N GLY A 138 -2.39 15.82 -10.15
CA GLY A 138 -1.40 16.81 -10.54
C GLY A 138 -0.83 17.46 -9.27
N PHE A 139 0.50 17.36 -9.09
CA PHE A 139 1.35 17.98 -8.04
C PHE A 139 1.26 17.35 -6.64
N GLY A 140 2.33 17.04 -5.90
CA GLY A 140 3.78 17.07 -6.09
C GLY A 140 4.39 16.41 -4.84
N HIS A 141 5.60 15.86 -4.94
CA HIS A 141 6.29 15.25 -3.80
C HIS A 141 6.65 16.33 -2.78
N HIS A 142 6.01 16.32 -1.60
CA HIS A 142 6.47 17.09 -0.46
C HIS A 142 7.24 16.19 0.49
N GLU A 143 8.53 16.50 0.63
CA GLU A 143 9.42 15.98 1.67
C GLU A 143 8.80 16.20 3.06
N LEU A 144 8.63 15.12 3.82
CA LEU A 144 8.26 15.20 5.23
C LEU A 144 9.54 15.17 6.08
N ARG A 145 10.10 16.36 6.33
CA ARG A 145 10.98 16.58 7.47
C ARG A 145 10.09 16.90 8.68
N LEU A 146 10.09 16.00 9.67
CA LEU A 146 9.37 16.15 10.93
C LEU A 146 10.35 16.54 12.07
N PRO A 147 9.84 17.17 13.15
CA PRO A 147 10.56 18.12 14.02
C PRO A 147 11.62 17.51 14.93
#